data_AF-A0A2K1JH95-F1
#
_entry.id   AF-A0A2K1JH95-F1
#
_cell.length_a   1.000
_cell.length_b   1.000
_cell.length_c   1.000
_cell.angle_alpha   90.00
_cell.angle_beta   90.00
_cell.angle_gamma   90.00
#
_symmetry.space_group_name_H-M   'P 1'
#
loop_
_entity.id
_entity.type
_entity.pdbx_description
1 polymer ?
#
loop_
_entity_poly.entity_id
_entity_poly.type
_entity_poly.pdbx_seq_one_letter_code
_entity_poly.pdbx_strand_id
1 'polypeptide(L)'
;MAKEGARHLVSNIGGVLPKHEVLKSTEEYEKYHAMHGGDKEARKSNYTDMVNKYYDLVNSFYEYGWGESYHFANRWRGETLRESIKRHEHFLALHLHLKPGMKVLDVGCGIGGPARGIAAFRRVLCFSTLN
;
A
#
# COMPACT_ATOMS: atom_id res chain seq x y z
N MET A 1 6.72 -17.95 -7.80
CA MET A 1 5.40 -17.28 -7.82
C MET A 1 5.43 -15.82 -7.34
N ALA A 2 6.58 -15.13 -7.33
CA ALA A 2 6.71 -13.76 -6.78
C ALA A 2 6.64 -12.62 -7.83
N LYS A 3 6.43 -12.93 -9.12
CA LYS A 3 6.51 -11.94 -10.21
C LYS A 3 5.19 -11.22 -10.53
N GLU A 4 4.05 -11.77 -10.13
CA GLU A 4 2.73 -11.16 -10.42
C GLU A 4 2.28 -10.15 -9.36
N GLY A 5 2.53 -10.42 -8.07
CA GLY A 5 2.10 -9.53 -6.98
C GLY A 5 2.68 -8.12 -7.06
N ALA A 6 3.95 -7.98 -7.45
CA ALA A 6 4.61 -6.68 -7.58
C ALA A 6 4.07 -5.84 -8.76
N ARG A 7 3.50 -6.46 -9.79
CA ARG A 7 2.92 -5.75 -10.94
C ARG A 7 1.51 -5.24 -10.65
N HIS A 8 0.73 -6.01 -9.86
CA HIS A 8 -0.62 -5.65 -9.46
C HIS A 8 -0.66 -4.40 -8.56
N LEU A 9 0.37 -4.19 -7.74
CA LEU A 9 0.50 -3.00 -6.88
C LEU A 9 0.83 -1.71 -7.65
N VAL A 10 1.32 -1.81 -8.90
CA VAL A 10 1.72 -0.63 -9.70
C VAL A 10 0.56 -0.09 -10.53
N SER A 11 -0.47 -0.90 -10.84
CA SER A 11 -1.60 -0.50 -11.69
C SER A 11 -2.73 0.21 -10.95
N ASN A 12 -2.87 0.02 -9.63
CA ASN A 12 -4.03 0.49 -8.88
C ASN A 12 -3.65 1.71 -8.03
N ILE A 13 -3.58 2.88 -8.68
CA ILE A 13 -3.62 4.16 -7.98
C ILE A 13 -5.10 4.45 -7.70
N GLY A 14 -5.56 4.30 -6.44
CA GLY A 14 -6.92 4.66 -6.03
C GLY A 14 -7.81 3.54 -5.47
N GLY A 15 -7.24 2.66 -4.66
CA GLY A 15 -7.91 1.53 -4.04
C GLY A 15 -7.90 0.30 -4.93
N VAL A 16 -7.81 -0.88 -4.31
CA VAL A 16 -7.92 -2.16 -5.02
C VAL A 16 -9.38 -2.42 -5.41
N LEU A 17 -10.33 -1.86 -4.66
CA LEU A 17 -11.76 -2.06 -4.84
C LEU A 17 -12.43 -0.87 -5.56
N PRO A 18 -13.13 -1.10 -6.68
CA PRO A 18 -14.00 -0.10 -7.29
C PRO A 18 -15.07 0.37 -6.29
N LYS A 19 -15.43 1.66 -6.32
CA LYS A 19 -16.43 2.24 -5.39
C LYS A 19 -17.75 1.44 -5.29
N HIS A 20 -18.20 0.85 -6.41
CA HIS A 20 -19.45 0.08 -6.45
C HIS A 20 -19.33 -1.31 -5.78
N GLU A 21 -18.12 -1.82 -5.59
CA GLU A 21 -17.86 -3.11 -4.95
C GLU A 21 -17.58 -2.99 -3.44
N VAL A 22 -17.28 -1.78 -2.95
CA VAL A 22 -16.96 -1.53 -1.54
C VAL A 22 -18.10 -1.97 -0.62
N LEU A 23 -19.35 -1.62 -0.97
CA LEU A 23 -20.55 -2.03 -0.20
C LEU A 23 -20.65 -3.55 -0.07
N LYS A 24 -20.54 -4.26 -1.21
CA LYS A 24 -20.60 -5.71 -1.25
C LYS A 24 -19.47 -6.36 -0.43
N SER A 25 -18.24 -5.86 -0.57
CA SER A 25 -17.09 -6.36 0.19
C SER A 25 -17.23 -6.10 1.69
N THR A 26 -17.81 -4.96 2.07
CA THR A 26 -18.09 -4.61 3.48
C THR A 26 -19.15 -5.54 4.07
N GLU A 27 -20.28 -5.75 3.37
CA GLU A 27 -21.34 -6.65 3.81
C GLU A 27 -20.86 -8.11 3.93
N GLU A 28 -19.99 -8.55 3.01
CA GLU A 28 -19.36 -9.87 3.09
C GLU A 28 -18.38 -9.99 4.25
N TYR A 29 -17.59 -8.93 4.52
CA TYR A 29 -16.69 -8.88 5.67
C TYR A 29 -17.45 -8.91 7.00
N GLU A 30 -18.53 -8.12 7.13
CA GLU A 30 -19.37 -8.08 8.33
C GLU A 30 -20.00 -9.43 8.66
N LYS A 31 -20.34 -10.26 7.65
CA LYS A 31 -20.85 -11.63 7.86
C LYS A 31 -19.86 -12.52 8.60
N TYR A 32 -18.55 -12.28 8.50
CA TYR A 32 -17.54 -13.00 9.29
C TYR A 32 -17.49 -12.54 10.76
N HIS A 33 -17.97 -11.33 11.05
CA HIS A 33 -17.84 -10.64 12.34
C HIS A 33 -19.16 -10.44 13.10
N ALA A 34 -20.28 -10.94 12.58
CA ALA A 34 -21.59 -10.82 13.22
C ALA A 34 -21.51 -11.13 14.72
N MET A 35 -22.07 -10.22 15.53
CA MET A 35 -21.93 -10.07 16.99
C MET A 35 -22.29 -11.30 17.85
N HIS A 36 -22.62 -12.45 17.24
CA HIS A 36 -23.00 -13.70 17.90
C HIS A 36 -22.24 -14.94 17.41
N GLY A 37 -21.05 -14.79 16.85
CA GLY A 37 -20.14 -15.93 16.63
C GLY A 37 -20.65 -16.89 15.55
N GLY A 38 -20.52 -16.49 14.29
CA GLY A 38 -20.75 -17.37 13.14
C GLY A 38 -19.93 -18.66 13.20
N ASP A 39 -20.41 -19.67 12.48
CA ASP A 39 -19.85 -21.03 12.47
C ASP A 39 -18.32 -21.01 12.35
N LYS A 40 -17.67 -21.55 13.37
CA LYS A 40 -16.22 -21.57 13.52
C LYS A 40 -15.54 -22.35 12.40
N GLU A 41 -16.21 -23.38 11.87
CA GLU A 41 -15.68 -24.18 10.78
C GLU A 41 -15.80 -23.46 9.44
N ALA A 42 -16.93 -22.79 9.16
CA ALA A 42 -17.06 -21.91 7.99
C ALA A 42 -16.06 -20.74 7.98
N ARG A 43 -15.73 -20.17 9.15
CA ARG A 43 -14.68 -19.12 9.24
C ARG A 43 -13.28 -19.66 8.99
N LYS A 44 -12.98 -20.87 9.47
CA LYS A 44 -11.68 -21.52 9.20
C LYS A 44 -11.54 -21.88 7.73
N SER A 45 -12.58 -22.46 7.12
CA SER A 45 -12.55 -22.85 5.71
C SER A 45 -12.39 -21.63 4.79
N ASN A 46 -12.92 -20.47 5.20
CA ASN A 46 -12.88 -19.22 4.43
C ASN A 46 -11.90 -18.19 5.00
N TYR A 47 -10.95 -18.61 5.84
CA TYR A 47 -10.05 -17.68 6.55
C TYR A 47 -9.23 -16.82 5.59
N THR A 48 -8.73 -17.43 4.51
CA THR A 48 -7.98 -16.71 3.46
C THR A 48 -8.84 -15.62 2.79
N ASP A 49 -10.11 -15.91 2.51
CA ASP A 49 -11.03 -14.94 1.89
C ASP A 49 -11.34 -13.78 2.84
N MET A 50 -11.61 -14.09 4.11
CA MET A 50 -11.83 -13.08 5.17
C MET A 50 -10.61 -12.16 5.34
N VAL A 51 -9.40 -12.73 5.40
CA VAL A 51 -8.16 -11.95 5.54
C VAL A 51 -7.90 -11.09 4.31
N ASN A 52 -8.08 -11.62 3.11
CA ASN A 52 -7.91 -10.86 1.87
C ASN A 52 -8.89 -9.68 1.81
N LYS A 53 -10.18 -9.91 2.10
CA LYS A 53 -11.20 -8.85 2.12
C LYS A 53 -10.91 -7.78 3.15
N TYR A 54 -10.44 -8.15 4.35
CA TYR A 54 -9.98 -7.18 5.34
C TYR A 54 -8.89 -6.28 4.77
N TYR A 55 -7.84 -6.87 4.19
CA TYR A 55 -6.76 -6.07 3.63
C TYR A 55 -7.22 -5.23 2.43
N ASP A 56 -8.07 -5.73 1.54
CA ASP A 56 -8.60 -4.95 0.41
C ASP A 56 -9.43 -3.74 0.86
N LEU A 57 -10.29 -3.93 1.88
CA LEU A 57 -11.10 -2.84 2.46
C LEU A 57 -10.21 -1.81 3.16
N VAL A 58 -9.31 -2.30 4.00
CA VAL A 58 -8.44 -1.48 4.85
C VAL A 58 -7.45 -0.69 4.01
N ASN A 59 -6.88 -1.29 2.97
CA ASN A 59 -5.99 -0.58 2.05
C ASN A 59 -6.73 0.54 1.32
N SER A 60 -7.94 0.26 0.82
CA SER A 60 -8.77 1.25 0.12
C SER A 60 -9.21 2.39 1.04
N PHE A 61 -9.58 2.07 2.28
CA PHE A 61 -9.93 3.08 3.30
C PHE A 61 -8.75 3.97 3.65
N TYR A 62 -7.57 3.37 3.85
CA TYR A 62 -6.39 4.15 4.18
C TYR A 62 -5.86 4.98 3.02
N GLU A 63 -5.94 4.50 1.78
CA GLU A 63 -5.63 5.33 0.61
C GLU A 63 -6.56 6.54 0.53
N TYR A 64 -7.84 6.38 0.89
CA TYR A 64 -8.77 7.50 0.99
C TYR A 64 -8.39 8.49 2.10
N GLY A 65 -7.99 8.00 3.28
CA GLY A 65 -7.68 8.85 4.43
C GLY A 65 -6.29 9.50 4.43
N TRP A 66 -5.26 8.77 3.97
CA TRP A 66 -3.85 9.14 4.06
C TRP A 66 -3.15 9.25 2.70
N GLY A 67 -3.83 8.95 1.61
CA GLY A 67 -3.28 9.01 0.26
C GLY A 67 -2.36 7.84 -0.08
N GLU A 68 -1.51 8.04 -1.08
CA GLU A 68 -0.69 6.98 -1.69
C GLU A 68 0.55 6.57 -0.87
N SER A 69 0.71 7.09 0.35
CA SER A 69 1.91 6.87 1.17
C SER A 69 1.65 7.09 2.66
N TYR A 70 2.09 6.15 3.50
CA TYR A 70 2.17 6.31 4.97
C TYR A 70 3.48 6.96 5.42
N HIS A 71 4.26 7.48 4.48
CA HIS A 71 5.52 8.14 4.77
C HIS A 71 5.27 9.62 5.10
N PHE A 72 5.82 10.07 6.22
CA PHE A 72 5.72 11.47 6.65
C PHE A 72 7.07 12.15 6.53
N ALA A 73 7.02 13.45 6.25
CA ALA A 73 8.20 14.30 6.17
C ALA A 73 7.91 15.66 6.80
N ASN A 74 8.93 16.27 7.38
CA ASN A 74 8.85 17.65 7.86
C ASN A 74 8.44 18.57 6.70
N ARG A 75 7.40 19.38 6.91
CA ARG A 75 6.86 20.29 5.89
C ARG A 75 7.39 21.69 6.10
N TRP A 76 7.96 22.29 5.05
CA TRP A 76 8.40 23.68 5.08
C TRP A 76 7.27 24.65 4.74
N ARG A 77 7.46 25.92 5.08
CA ARG A 77 6.47 26.95 4.78
C ARG A 77 6.28 27.06 3.27
N GLY A 78 5.05 26.92 2.81
CA GLY A 78 4.69 26.96 1.39
C GLY A 78 4.66 25.61 0.70
N GLU A 79 5.10 24.52 1.36
CA GLU A 79 4.96 23.16 0.81
C GLU A 79 3.59 22.57 1.13
N THR A 80 3.02 21.84 0.17
CA THR A 80 1.98 20.86 0.41
C THR A 80 2.56 19.61 1.09
N LEU A 81 1.71 18.78 1.71
CA LEU A 81 2.14 17.49 2.28
C LEU A 81 2.80 16.59 1.22
N ARG A 82 2.26 16.58 0.00
CA ARG A 82 2.81 15.78 -1.11
C ARG A 82 4.20 16.25 -1.50
N GLU A 83 4.42 17.56 -1.55
CA GLU A 83 5.74 18.14 -1.87
C GLU A 83 6.76 17.84 -0.78
N SER A 84 6.39 17.95 0.50
CA SER A 84 7.32 17.64 1.59
C SER A 84 7.77 16.18 1.59
N ILE A 85 6.86 15.25 1.29
CA ILE A 85 7.15 13.83 1.16
C ILE A 85 8.11 13.57 -0.01
N LYS A 86 7.79 14.08 -1.21
CA LYS A 86 8.65 13.94 -2.40
C LYS A 86 10.05 14.51 -2.18
N ARG A 87 10.16 15.68 -1.54
CA ARG A 87 11.46 16.27 -1.21
C ARG A 87 12.27 15.35 -0.32
N HIS A 88 11.66 14.75 0.70
CA HIS A 88 12.36 13.85 1.61
C HIS A 88 12.79 12.55 0.93
N GLU A 89 11.92 11.97 0.10
CA GLU A 89 12.26 10.81 -0.74
C GLU A 89 13.45 11.10 -1.67
N HIS A 90 13.46 12.26 -2.34
CA HIS A 90 14.57 12.68 -3.18
C HIS A 90 15.86 12.88 -2.38
N PHE A 91 15.75 13.47 -1.19
CA PHE A 91 16.89 13.64 -0.27
C PHE A 91 17.49 12.28 0.11
N LEU A 92 16.68 11.31 0.53
CA LEU A 92 17.14 9.95 0.85
C LEU A 92 17.83 9.30 -0.35
N ALA A 93 17.22 9.40 -1.53
CA ALA A 93 17.75 8.80 -2.75
C ALA A 93 19.12 9.40 -3.16
N LEU A 94 19.31 10.70 -2.94
CA LEU A 94 20.59 11.37 -3.17
C LEU A 94 21.63 11.02 -2.10
N HIS A 95 21.21 10.95 -0.84
CA HIS A 95 22.08 10.63 0.30
C HIS A 95 22.60 9.18 0.24
N LEU A 96 21.78 8.26 -0.27
CA LEU A 96 22.17 6.88 -0.58
C LEU A 96 22.98 6.76 -1.88
N HIS A 97 23.23 7.87 -2.57
CA HIS A 97 23.96 7.93 -3.84
C HIS A 97 23.42 6.96 -4.90
N LEU A 98 22.10 6.76 -4.93
CA LEU A 98 21.46 5.83 -5.85
C LEU A 98 21.72 6.26 -7.29
N LYS A 99 22.12 5.33 -8.16
CA LYS A 99 22.40 5.58 -9.58
C LYS A 99 21.46 4.75 -10.46
N PRO A 100 21.15 5.22 -11.69
CA PRO A 100 20.32 4.46 -12.61
C PRO A 100 20.79 3.01 -12.77
N GLY A 101 19.85 2.07 -12.77
CA GLY A 101 20.11 0.64 -12.91
C GLY A 101 20.47 -0.10 -11.60
N MET A 102 20.64 0.60 -10.48
CA MET A 102 20.81 -0.05 -9.19
C MET A 102 19.53 -0.78 -8.73
N LYS A 103 19.73 -1.84 -7.97
CA LYS A 103 18.66 -2.57 -7.26
C LYS A 103 18.60 -2.10 -5.82
N VAL A 104 17.42 -1.75 -5.33
CA VAL A 104 17.19 -1.21 -3.99
C VAL A 104 16.16 -2.08 -3.28
N LEU A 105 16.37 -2.37 -2.00
CA LEU A 105 15.40 -3.08 -1.16
C LEU A 105 14.72 -2.08 -0.22
N ASP A 106 13.39 -2.01 -0.28
CA ASP A 106 12.54 -1.23 0.62
C ASP A 106 11.91 -2.18 1.65
N VAL A 107 12.43 -2.15 2.88
CA VAL A 107 12.00 -3.01 3.99
C VAL A 107 10.97 -2.24 4.82
N GLY A 108 9.77 -2.81 4.96
CA GLY A 108 8.65 -2.08 5.57
C GLY A 108 8.01 -1.11 4.59
N CYS A 109 7.86 -1.53 3.33
CA CYS A 109 7.44 -0.68 2.22
C CYS A 109 6.00 -0.13 2.33
N GLY A 110 5.18 -0.67 3.23
CA GLY A 110 3.75 -0.40 3.30
C GLY A 110 3.09 -0.59 1.92
N ILE A 111 2.31 0.39 1.48
CA ILE A 111 1.69 0.41 0.15
C ILE A 111 2.61 0.92 -0.97
N GLY A 112 3.91 1.11 -0.71
CA GLY A 112 4.95 1.33 -1.71
C GLY A 112 5.11 2.77 -2.20
N GLY A 113 4.53 3.77 -1.52
CA GLY A 113 4.64 5.19 -1.88
C GLY A 113 6.10 5.64 -2.11
N PRO A 114 6.98 5.54 -1.09
CA PRO A 114 8.38 5.98 -1.22
C PRO A 114 9.16 5.22 -2.27
N ALA A 115 9.04 3.90 -2.34
CA ALA A 115 9.72 3.08 -3.34
C ALA A 115 9.39 3.52 -4.77
N ARG A 116 8.12 3.82 -5.07
CA ARG A 116 7.69 4.32 -6.39
C ARG A 116 8.28 5.70 -6.69
N GLY A 117 8.25 6.62 -5.72
CA GLY A 117 8.83 7.95 -5.86
C GLY A 117 10.32 7.92 -6.15
N ILE A 118 11.07 7.14 -5.37
CA ILE A 118 12.53 6.97 -5.50
C ILE A 118 12.89 6.26 -6.82
N ALA A 119 12.17 5.21 -7.19
CA ALA A 119 12.38 4.48 -8.44
C ALA A 119 12.24 5.40 -9.65
N ALA A 120 11.18 6.22 -9.68
CA ALA A 120 10.95 7.19 -10.74
C ALA A 120 12.04 8.28 -10.78
N PHE A 121 12.41 8.84 -9.63
CA PHE A 121 13.39 9.92 -9.54
C PHE A 121 14.82 9.51 -9.92
N ARG A 122 15.29 8.33 -9.47
CA ARG A 122 16.68 7.85 -9.70
C ARG A 122 16.82 6.79 -10.78
N ARG A 123 15.71 6.33 -11.38
CA ARG A 123 15.68 5.25 -12.38
C ARG A 123 16.31 3.96 -11.84
N VAL A 124 15.91 3.59 -10.63
CA VAL A 124 16.34 2.36 -9.94
C VAL A 124 15.21 1.33 -9.92
N LEU A 125 15.57 0.06 -9.70
CA LEU A 125 14.61 -1.01 -9.48
C LEU A 125 14.45 -1.25 -7.96
N CYS A 126 13.31 -0.86 -7.41
CA CYS A 126 12.97 -1.11 -6.02
C CYS A 126 12.25 -2.46 -5.86
N PHE A 127 12.72 -3.27 -4.92
CA PHE A 127 12.05 -4.47 -4.42
C PHE A 127 11.43 -4.12 -3.06
N SER A 128 10.24 -4.63 -2.79
CA SER A 128 9.46 -4.25 -1.60
C SER A 128 9.18 -5.46 -0.75
N THR A 129 9.34 -5.35 0.56
CA THR A 129 8.96 -6.40 1.54
C THR A 129 8.15 -5.80 2.68
N LEU A 130 7.03 -6.45 3.01
CA LEU A 130 6.31 -6.23 4.27
C LEU A 130 7.04 -6.94 5.41
N ASN A 131 6.94 -6.40 6.62
CA ASN A 131 7.54 -6.98 7.83
C ASN A 131 6.61 -8.02 8.48
#